data_AF-A0A959JTI1-F1
#
_entry.id   AF-A0A959JTI1-F1
#
_cell.length_a   1.000
_cell.length_b   1.000
_cell.length_c   1.000
_cell.angle_alpha   90.00
_cell.angle_beta   90.00
_cell.angle_gamma   90.00
#
_symmetry.space_group_name_H-M   'P 1'
#
loop_
_entity.id
_entity.type
_entity.pdbx_description
1 polymer ?
#
loop_
_entity_poly.entity_id
_entity_poly.type
_entity_poly.pdbx_seq_one_letter_code
_entity_poly.pdbx_strand_id
1 'polypeptide(L)'
;MHSAIVRICAVCSFLSFLLQFSDLSQAQNTGVIFPVISTSQRDQLQNPAHGLHIFNKDENCLNYFDSINQIWNCYCAKCETRIIEISGSYCHLDFYKQFSQFQPGHNYIVNITSGTIIGGCTAGDTALSFVNIPLAGTTITINNRGVIAGGGGAGGKGGEYRNQTFCVEP
;
A
#
# COMPACT_ATOMS: atom_id res chain seq x y z
N MET A 1 62.79 -31.66 -11.39
CA MET A 1 62.21 -30.32 -11.24
C MET A 1 61.20 -30.11 -12.36
N HIS A 2 59.91 -30.33 -12.10
CA HIS A 2 58.81 -29.93 -12.99
C HIS A 2 57.71 -29.39 -12.08
N SER A 3 57.60 -28.06 -12.02
CA SER A 3 56.57 -27.36 -11.26
C SER A 3 55.49 -26.92 -12.24
N ALA A 4 54.27 -27.38 -12.03
CA ALA A 4 53.11 -27.02 -12.83
C ALA A 4 52.55 -25.68 -12.34
N ILE A 5 52.44 -24.71 -13.25
CA ILE A 5 51.76 -23.43 -13.03
C ILE A 5 50.26 -23.66 -13.23
N VAL A 6 49.49 -23.64 -12.15
CA VAL A 6 48.02 -23.57 -12.20
C VAL A 6 47.63 -22.12 -12.44
N ARG A 7 47.12 -21.83 -13.63
CA ARG A 7 46.47 -20.54 -13.95
C ARG A 7 45.02 -20.59 -13.47
N ILE A 8 44.71 -19.85 -12.41
CA ILE A 8 43.33 -19.58 -12.00
C ILE A 8 42.77 -18.52 -12.97
N CYS A 9 41.78 -18.92 -13.76
CA CYS A 9 41.08 -18.04 -14.70
C CYS A 9 40.10 -17.15 -13.93
N ALA A 10 40.25 -15.85 -14.08
CA ALA A 10 39.47 -14.82 -13.41
C ALA A 10 38.20 -14.52 -14.20
N VAL A 11 37.04 -15.06 -13.80
CA VAL A 11 35.72 -14.42 -14.00
C VAL A 11 34.72 -14.94 -12.95
N CYS A 12 34.61 -14.29 -11.79
CA CYS A 12 33.39 -14.29 -10.99
C CYS A 12 33.38 -13.01 -10.14
N SER A 13 32.90 -11.95 -10.79
CA SER A 13 32.91 -10.57 -10.31
C SER A 13 31.71 -10.32 -9.40
N PHE A 14 32.00 -9.96 -8.15
CA PHE A 14 31.27 -8.97 -7.34
C PHE A 14 29.76 -9.19 -7.10
N LEU A 15 29.41 -9.76 -5.94
CA LEU A 15 28.91 -8.95 -4.81
C LEU A 15 28.84 -9.85 -3.56
N SER A 16 29.91 -9.84 -2.78
CA SER A 16 29.93 -10.40 -1.43
C SER A 16 29.20 -9.40 -0.53
N PHE A 17 27.89 -9.56 -0.35
CA PHE A 17 27.18 -8.91 0.74
C PHE A 17 27.40 -9.77 2.00
N LEU A 18 28.58 -9.59 2.58
CA LEU A 18 28.94 -10.03 3.92
C LEU A 18 28.00 -9.31 4.90
N LEU A 19 26.84 -9.91 5.17
CA LEU A 19 26.10 -9.64 6.39
C LEU A 19 26.93 -10.20 7.55
N GLN A 20 27.65 -9.31 8.23
CA GLN A 20 28.15 -9.54 9.57
C GLN A 20 26.95 -9.84 10.47
N PHE A 21 26.69 -11.12 10.74
CA PHE A 21 25.80 -11.59 11.80
C PHE A 21 26.47 -11.47 13.18
N SER A 22 27.04 -10.31 13.52
CA SER A 22 27.76 -10.14 14.79
C SER A 22 26.87 -9.79 15.99
N ASP A 23 25.57 -9.62 15.81
CA ASP A 23 24.62 -9.39 16.92
C ASP A 23 23.69 -10.59 17.14
N LEU A 24 24.27 -11.78 17.27
CA LEU A 24 23.56 -12.94 17.85
C LEU A 24 23.30 -12.63 19.32
N SER A 25 22.08 -12.24 19.65
CA SER A 25 21.65 -12.06 21.03
C SER A 25 21.82 -13.38 21.80
N GLN A 26 22.36 -13.27 23.02
CA GLN A 26 22.63 -14.37 23.94
C GLN A 26 21.34 -15.07 24.41
N ALA A 27 20.72 -15.90 23.57
CA ALA A 27 19.72 -16.87 24.00
C ALA A 27 20.38 -18.25 24.08
N GLN A 28 21.22 -18.46 25.10
CA GLN A 28 22.01 -19.69 25.24
C GLN A 28 21.18 -20.88 25.73
N ASN A 29 20.24 -21.38 24.92
CA ASN A 29 19.99 -22.82 24.68
C ASN A 29 18.55 -23.20 24.29
N THR A 30 17.60 -22.27 24.20
CA THR A 30 16.28 -22.55 23.59
C THR A 30 15.70 -21.29 22.95
N GLY A 31 15.49 -21.29 21.63
CA GLY A 31 14.84 -20.19 20.93
C GLY A 31 14.96 -20.27 19.41
N VAL A 32 14.14 -19.47 18.72
CA VAL A 32 14.25 -19.22 17.26
C VAL A 32 14.82 -17.83 17.08
N ILE A 33 15.85 -17.70 16.25
CA ILE A 33 16.45 -16.41 15.90
C ILE A 33 15.85 -15.94 14.58
N PHE A 34 15.31 -14.72 14.58
CA PHE A 34 14.84 -14.04 13.37
C PHE A 34 15.92 -13.12 12.83
N PRO A 35 16.10 -13.02 11.49
CA PRO A 35 16.96 -12.00 10.89
C PRO A 35 16.51 -10.59 11.29
N VAL A 36 17.43 -9.75 11.78
CA VAL A 36 17.15 -8.36 12.17
C VAL A 36 17.65 -7.42 11.07
N ILE A 37 16.74 -6.67 10.43
CA ILE A 37 17.07 -5.74 9.33
C ILE A 37 16.32 -4.41 9.45
N SER A 38 16.79 -3.36 8.78
CA SER A 38 16.03 -2.10 8.65
C SER A 38 14.91 -2.22 7.62
N THR A 39 13.97 -1.28 7.63
CA THR A 39 12.90 -1.16 6.62
C THR A 39 13.49 -1.01 5.23
N SER A 40 14.53 -0.19 5.08
CA SER A 40 15.23 -0.01 3.80
C SER A 40 15.89 -1.27 3.27
N GLN A 41 16.44 -2.11 4.14
CA GLN A 41 17.04 -3.41 3.76
C GLN A 41 15.97 -4.44 3.43
N ARG A 42 14.85 -4.45 4.18
CA ARG A 42 13.68 -5.29 3.89
C ARG A 42 13.12 -4.99 2.51
N ASP A 43 12.95 -3.72 2.17
CA ASP A 43 12.34 -3.29 0.91
C ASP A 43 13.26 -3.55 -0.30
N GLN A 44 14.54 -3.86 -0.07
CA GLN A 44 15.49 -4.31 -1.10
C GLN A 44 15.41 -5.82 -1.39
N LEU A 45 14.69 -6.60 -0.57
CA LEU A 45 14.53 -8.04 -0.78
C LEU A 45 13.70 -8.29 -2.05
N GLN A 46 14.34 -8.87 -3.07
CA GLN A 46 13.66 -9.25 -4.30
C GLN A 46 13.04 -10.64 -4.16
N ASN A 47 11.76 -10.76 -4.53
CA ASN A 47 11.00 -12.02 -4.50
C ASN A 47 11.04 -12.78 -3.16
N PRO A 48 10.69 -12.14 -2.02
CA PRO A 48 10.67 -12.83 -0.74
C PRO A 48 9.65 -13.98 -0.76
N ALA A 49 10.00 -15.10 -0.11
CA ALA A 49 9.13 -16.26 -0.01
C ALA A 49 7.88 -15.93 0.82
N HIS A 50 6.74 -16.53 0.46
CA HIS A 50 5.52 -16.42 1.25
C HIS A 50 5.78 -16.91 2.69
N GLY A 51 5.42 -16.10 3.68
CA GLY A 51 5.64 -16.40 5.09
C GLY A 51 7.07 -16.15 5.58
N LEU A 52 7.94 -15.46 4.84
CA LEU A 52 9.27 -15.07 5.33
C LEU A 52 9.16 -14.15 6.54
N HIS A 53 9.75 -14.54 7.68
CA HIS A 53 9.81 -13.74 8.91
C HIS A 53 11.12 -12.98 9.05
N ILE A 54 11.01 -11.72 9.47
CA ILE A 54 12.14 -10.86 9.86
C ILE A 54 11.74 -10.03 11.07
N PHE A 55 12.72 -9.55 11.83
CA PHE A 55 12.51 -8.47 12.79
C PHE A 55 12.96 -7.15 12.18
N ASN A 56 12.01 -6.23 11.95
CA ASN A 56 12.28 -4.89 11.44
C ASN A 56 12.60 -3.96 12.61
N LYS A 57 13.85 -3.48 12.68
CA LYS A 57 14.33 -2.65 13.80
C LYS A 57 13.82 -1.21 13.77
N ASP A 58 13.45 -0.68 12.60
CA ASP A 58 12.93 0.69 12.49
C ASP A 58 11.46 0.74 12.97
N GLU A 59 10.69 -0.29 12.61
CA GLU A 59 9.31 -0.48 13.09
C GLU A 59 9.25 -1.07 14.52
N ASN A 60 10.38 -1.59 15.01
CA ASN A 60 10.51 -2.36 16.24
C ASN A 60 9.46 -3.47 16.33
N CYS A 61 9.36 -4.27 15.26
CA CYS A 61 8.35 -5.30 15.13
C CYS A 61 8.80 -6.51 14.30
N LEU A 62 8.25 -7.69 14.63
CA LEU A 62 8.33 -8.86 13.75
C LEU A 62 7.44 -8.65 12.52
N ASN A 63 8.02 -8.71 11.33
CA ASN A 63 7.30 -8.68 10.06
C ASN A 63 7.23 -10.07 9.44
N TYR A 64 6.22 -10.30 8.60
CA TYR A 64 6.15 -11.44 7.70
C TYR A 64 5.69 -11.03 6.30
N PHE A 65 6.25 -11.66 5.27
CA PHE A 65 5.86 -11.36 3.89
C PHE A 65 4.64 -12.19 3.46
N ASP A 66 3.61 -11.52 2.93
CA ASP A 66 2.48 -12.14 2.28
C ASP A 66 2.58 -11.94 0.77
N SER A 67 2.95 -13.00 0.06
CA SER A 67 3.07 -12.98 -1.40
C SER A 67 1.73 -12.87 -2.14
N ILE A 68 0.59 -13.13 -1.51
CA ILE A 68 -0.72 -13.01 -2.15
C ILE A 68 -1.04 -11.52 -2.36
N ASN A 69 -0.80 -10.72 -1.33
CA ASN A 69 -1.02 -9.28 -1.35
C ASN A 69 0.24 -8.47 -1.68
N GLN A 70 1.41 -9.11 -1.78
CA GLN A 70 2.72 -8.48 -2.01
C GLN A 70 3.08 -7.43 -0.96
N ILE A 71 2.82 -7.74 0.32
CA ILE A 71 3.02 -6.82 1.43
C ILE A 71 3.83 -7.44 2.57
N TRP A 72 4.53 -6.58 3.31
CA TRP A 72 5.08 -6.91 4.62
C TRP A 72 4.04 -6.58 5.69
N ASN A 73 3.47 -7.63 6.27
CA ASN A 73 2.64 -7.51 7.46
C ASN A 73 3.53 -7.46 8.70
N CYS A 74 2.98 -6.98 9.82
CA CYS A 74 3.67 -7.02 11.11
C CYS A 74 2.77 -7.62 12.20
N TYR A 75 3.39 -8.16 13.25
CA TYR A 75 2.68 -8.71 14.42
C TYR A 75 2.34 -7.67 15.49
N CYS A 76 2.70 -6.39 15.27
CA CYS A 76 2.49 -5.32 16.24
C CYS A 76 1.33 -4.42 15.84
N ALA A 77 0.64 -3.83 16.82
CA ALA A 77 -0.48 -2.94 16.56
C ALA A 77 -0.12 -1.70 15.70
N LYS A 78 1.17 -1.33 15.67
CA LYS A 78 1.66 -0.10 15.03
C LYS A 78 1.73 -0.16 13.50
N CYS A 79 1.87 -1.35 12.93
CA CYS A 79 1.93 -1.55 11.47
C CYS A 79 0.86 -2.54 11.02
N GLU A 80 -0.24 -2.58 11.77
CA GLU A 80 -1.38 -3.44 11.48
C GLU A 80 -2.00 -3.03 10.14
N THR A 81 -2.00 -3.98 9.20
CA THR A 81 -2.57 -3.81 7.88
C THR A 81 -3.98 -4.36 7.86
N ARG A 82 -4.94 -3.55 7.40
CA ARG A 82 -6.34 -3.92 7.23
C ARG A 82 -6.62 -4.12 5.76
N ILE A 83 -7.04 -5.33 5.42
CA ILE A 83 -7.49 -5.66 4.06
C ILE A 83 -9.00 -5.48 4.04
N ILE A 84 -9.47 -4.56 3.21
CA ILE A 84 -10.88 -4.22 3.03
C ILE A 84 -11.30 -4.63 1.62
N GLU A 85 -12.20 -5.60 1.53
CA GLU A 85 -12.82 -6.03 0.28
C GLU A 85 -14.12 -5.26 0.05
N ILE A 86 -14.20 -4.52 -1.07
CA ILE A 86 -15.40 -3.79 -1.48
C ILE A 86 -16.00 -4.52 -2.69
N SER A 87 -17.11 -5.21 -2.45
CA SER A 87 -17.85 -5.98 -3.46
C SER A 87 -19.24 -5.46 -3.79
N GLY A 88 -19.72 -4.45 -3.04
CA GLY A 88 -20.98 -3.77 -3.30
C GLY A 88 -20.77 -2.43 -4.00
N SER A 89 -21.76 -2.00 -4.79
CA SER A 89 -21.76 -0.64 -5.34
C SER A 89 -22.23 0.36 -4.28
N TYR A 90 -21.55 1.51 -4.19
CA TYR A 90 -21.81 2.54 -3.20
C TYR A 90 -21.96 3.90 -3.85
N CYS A 91 -22.74 4.73 -3.18
CA CYS A 91 -22.97 6.11 -3.53
C CYS A 91 -22.42 6.97 -2.39
N HIS A 92 -21.40 7.78 -2.64
CA HIS A 92 -20.65 8.53 -1.63
C HIS A 92 -20.11 7.65 -0.48
N LEU A 93 -19.08 6.85 -0.77
CA LEU A 93 -18.47 5.97 0.21
C LEU A 93 -17.52 6.75 1.15
N ASP A 94 -17.96 7.01 2.38
CA ASP A 94 -17.09 7.46 3.47
C ASP A 94 -16.35 6.24 4.04
N PHE A 95 -15.07 6.10 3.65
CA PHE A 95 -14.25 4.95 4.03
C PHE A 95 -14.10 4.81 5.55
N TYR A 96 -14.06 5.94 6.27
CA TYR A 96 -13.90 5.93 7.71
C TYR A 96 -15.13 5.36 8.40
N LYS A 97 -16.30 5.91 8.09
CA LYS A 97 -17.56 5.46 8.70
C LYS A 97 -17.89 4.02 8.34
N GLN A 98 -17.58 3.60 7.12
CA GLN A 98 -17.95 2.27 6.66
C GLN A 98 -16.99 1.19 7.16
N PHE A 99 -15.69 1.49 7.28
CA PHE A 99 -14.67 0.47 7.55
C PHE A 99 -13.75 0.84 8.71
N SER A 100 -12.95 1.91 8.58
CA SER A 100 -11.84 2.11 9.53
C SER A 100 -12.24 2.55 10.93
N GLN A 101 -13.48 3.02 11.14
CA GLN A 101 -14.02 3.25 12.47
C GLN A 101 -14.16 1.93 13.28
N PHE A 102 -14.53 0.84 12.61
CA PHE A 102 -14.73 -0.47 13.25
C PHE A 102 -13.48 -1.34 13.21
N GLN A 103 -12.58 -1.06 12.26
CA GLN A 103 -11.32 -1.77 12.08
C GLN A 103 -10.17 -0.77 11.96
N PRO A 104 -9.78 -0.12 13.07
CA PRO A 104 -8.66 0.81 13.05
C PRO A 104 -7.38 0.07 12.66
N GLY A 105 -6.52 0.78 11.95
CA GLY A 105 -5.29 0.31 11.34
C GLY A 105 -4.49 1.49 10.78
N HIS A 106 -3.18 1.31 10.63
CA HIS A 106 -2.28 2.33 10.09
C HIS A 106 -2.05 2.14 8.59
N ASN A 107 -2.27 0.92 8.08
CA ASN A 107 -2.17 0.61 6.67
C ASN A 107 -3.48 -0.03 6.21
N TYR A 108 -4.07 0.46 5.11
CA TYR A 108 -5.26 -0.13 4.51
C TYR A 108 -4.95 -0.57 3.09
N ILE A 109 -5.35 -1.80 2.77
CA ILE A 109 -5.39 -2.32 1.41
C ILE A 109 -6.85 -2.43 1.03
N VAL A 110 -7.27 -1.60 0.09
CA VAL A 110 -8.65 -1.50 -0.37
C VAL A 110 -8.75 -2.21 -1.71
N ASN A 111 -9.32 -3.40 -1.69
CA ASN A 111 -9.54 -4.22 -2.88
C ASN A 111 -10.96 -3.98 -3.39
N ILE A 112 -11.09 -3.29 -4.52
CA ILE A 112 -12.39 -3.04 -5.16
C ILE A 112 -12.58 -4.11 -6.22
N THR A 113 -13.58 -4.96 -6.02
CA THR A 113 -13.82 -6.11 -6.90
C THR A 113 -14.43 -5.70 -8.25
N SER A 114 -14.33 -6.59 -9.23
CA SER A 114 -14.95 -6.40 -10.54
C SER A 114 -16.48 -6.27 -10.43
N GLY A 115 -17.07 -5.39 -11.23
CA GLY A 115 -18.52 -5.11 -11.20
C GLY A 115 -18.96 -4.15 -10.09
N THR A 116 -18.05 -3.74 -9.21
CA THR A 116 -18.32 -2.72 -8.18
C THR A 116 -18.26 -1.31 -8.77
N ILE A 117 -19.26 -0.47 -8.47
CA ILE A 117 -19.29 0.95 -8.82
C ILE A 117 -19.32 1.78 -7.53
N ILE A 118 -18.31 2.64 -7.34
CA ILE A 118 -18.25 3.63 -6.27
C ILE A 118 -18.45 4.99 -6.93
N GLY A 119 -19.65 5.55 -6.79
CA GLY A 119 -20.10 6.74 -7.50
C GLY A 119 -20.34 7.95 -6.58
N GLY A 120 -20.31 9.15 -7.12
CA GLY A 120 -21.02 10.30 -6.52
C GLY A 120 -22.53 10.20 -6.79
N CYS A 121 -23.35 10.57 -5.81
CA CYS A 121 -24.82 10.49 -5.94
C CYS A 121 -25.41 11.65 -6.72
N THR A 122 -24.80 12.81 -6.55
CA THR A 122 -25.22 14.07 -7.15
C THR A 122 -24.01 14.81 -7.70
N ALA A 123 -24.29 15.81 -8.52
CA ALA A 123 -23.26 16.69 -9.04
C ALA A 123 -22.46 17.36 -7.92
N GLY A 124 -21.13 17.22 -7.99
CA GLY A 124 -20.18 17.73 -7.01
C GLY A 124 -19.81 16.73 -5.91
N ASP A 125 -20.46 15.56 -5.85
CA ASP A 125 -20.16 14.58 -4.81
C ASP A 125 -18.80 13.89 -5.02
N THR A 126 -18.14 13.64 -3.89
CA THR A 126 -16.97 12.75 -3.83
C THR A 126 -17.44 11.30 -3.79
N ALA A 127 -16.91 10.47 -4.68
CA ALA A 127 -17.27 9.05 -4.76
C ALA A 127 -16.73 8.22 -3.59
N LEU A 128 -15.47 8.43 -3.23
CA LEU A 128 -14.75 7.72 -2.17
C LEU A 128 -13.98 8.74 -1.34
N SER A 129 -14.29 8.83 -0.04
CA SER A 129 -13.72 9.81 0.88
C SER A 129 -12.87 9.14 1.97
N PHE A 130 -11.73 9.75 2.26
CA PHE A 130 -10.79 9.34 3.32
C PHE A 130 -10.57 10.44 4.37
N VAL A 131 -11.36 11.52 4.33
CA VAL A 131 -11.12 12.76 5.08
C VAL A 131 -11.13 12.56 6.60
N ASN A 132 -11.89 11.58 7.10
CA ASN A 132 -12.12 11.41 8.53
C ASN A 132 -11.21 10.36 9.19
N ILE A 133 -10.14 9.90 8.52
CA ILE A 133 -9.24 8.90 9.12
C ILE A 133 -8.38 9.60 10.20
N PRO A 134 -8.52 9.22 11.49
CA PRO A 134 -7.96 9.98 12.60
C PRO A 134 -6.47 9.71 12.85
N LEU A 135 -5.90 8.71 12.17
CA LEU A 135 -4.53 8.25 12.42
C LEU A 135 -3.56 8.95 11.46
N ALA A 136 -2.73 9.85 12.02
CA ALA A 136 -1.64 10.48 11.29
C ALA A 136 -0.66 9.41 10.76
N GLY A 137 -0.20 9.60 9.52
CA GLY A 137 0.69 8.62 8.87
C GLY A 137 -0.02 7.37 8.34
N THR A 138 -1.35 7.37 8.24
CA THR A 138 -2.08 6.26 7.60
C THR A 138 -1.72 6.14 6.12
N THR A 139 -1.38 4.94 5.68
CA THR A 139 -1.18 4.62 4.26
C THR A 139 -2.38 3.87 3.71
N ILE A 140 -2.84 4.24 2.52
CA ILE A 140 -3.96 3.59 1.83
C ILE A 140 -3.49 3.17 0.45
N THR A 141 -3.58 1.88 0.16
CA THR A 141 -3.31 1.29 -1.14
C THR A 141 -4.63 0.82 -1.74
N ILE A 142 -4.96 1.28 -2.94
CA ILE A 142 -6.21 0.92 -3.61
C ILE A 142 -5.90 0.01 -4.80
N ASN A 143 -6.39 -1.22 -4.74
CA ASN A 143 -6.37 -2.17 -5.85
C ASN A 143 -7.74 -2.12 -6.54
N ASN A 144 -7.88 -1.21 -7.51
CA ASN A 144 -9.16 -1.01 -8.18
C ASN A 144 -9.34 -1.96 -9.39
N ARG A 145 -10.31 -2.87 -9.30
CA ARG A 145 -10.78 -3.71 -10.42
C ARG A 145 -12.23 -3.37 -10.85
N GLY A 146 -12.83 -2.35 -10.25
CA GLY A 146 -14.16 -1.83 -10.55
C GLY A 146 -14.12 -0.40 -11.11
N VAL A 147 -15.16 0.39 -10.82
CA VAL A 147 -15.28 1.79 -11.25
C VAL A 147 -15.34 2.71 -10.04
N ILE A 148 -14.51 3.75 -10.03
CA ILE A 148 -14.62 4.88 -9.10
C ILE A 148 -14.92 6.13 -9.94
N ALA A 149 -16.09 6.73 -9.77
CA ALA A 149 -16.55 7.85 -10.58
C ALA A 149 -17.15 8.97 -9.71
N GLY A 150 -16.53 10.15 -9.70
CA GLY A 150 -17.07 11.32 -9.00
C GLY A 150 -18.44 11.74 -9.54
N GLY A 151 -19.17 12.57 -8.78
CA GLY A 151 -20.54 12.97 -9.08
C GLY A 151 -20.76 13.82 -10.35
N GLY A 152 -19.69 14.19 -11.07
CA GLY A 152 -19.77 15.13 -12.19
C GLY A 152 -20.06 16.58 -11.74
N GLY A 153 -20.09 17.53 -12.66
CA GLY A 153 -20.48 18.92 -12.37
C GLY A 153 -22.00 19.12 -12.52
N ALA A 154 -22.56 20.15 -11.88
CA ALA A 154 -24.01 20.41 -11.88
C ALA A 154 -24.56 20.93 -13.23
N GLY A 155 -23.69 21.10 -14.22
CA GLY A 155 -24.01 21.89 -15.42
C GLY A 155 -24.18 23.38 -15.09
N GLY A 156 -24.10 24.24 -16.10
CA GLY A 156 -24.49 25.63 -15.97
C GLY A 156 -26.01 25.76 -16.01
N LYS A 157 -26.59 26.72 -15.26
CA LYS A 157 -27.96 27.18 -15.53
C LYS A 157 -27.96 27.74 -16.95
N GLY A 158 -28.71 27.14 -17.88
CA GLY A 158 -28.85 27.67 -19.23
C GLY A 158 -29.28 29.14 -19.21
N GLY A 159 -28.81 29.93 -20.17
CA GLY A 159 -29.17 31.35 -20.25
C GLY A 159 -30.68 31.54 -20.40
N GLU A 160 -31.28 32.39 -19.57
CA GLU A 160 -32.65 32.87 -19.77
C GLU A 160 -32.65 33.74 -21.04
N TYR A 161 -33.32 33.29 -22.11
CA TYR A 161 -33.56 34.14 -23.28
C TYR A 161 -34.54 35.24 -22.90
N ARG A 162 -34.03 36.34 -22.33
CA ARG A 162 -34.76 37.60 -22.36
C ARG A 162 -34.66 38.12 -23.77
N ASN A 163 -35.82 38.36 -24.38
CA ASN A 163 -35.98 38.95 -25.71
C ASN A 163 -35.30 40.32 -25.74
N GLN A 164 -33.98 40.35 -25.93
CA GLN A 164 -33.22 41.57 -26.10
C GLN A 164 -33.41 42.00 -27.54
N THR A 165 -34.20 43.05 -27.73
CA THR A 165 -34.27 43.82 -28.96
C THR A 165 -32.84 44.19 -29.36
N PHE A 166 -32.32 43.48 -30.36
CA PHE A 166 -31.04 43.84 -30.98
C PHE A 166 -31.16 45.27 -31.49
N CYS A 167 -30.18 46.10 -31.14
CA CYS A 167 -30.08 47.46 -31.65
C CYS A 167 -30.18 47.40 -33.18
N VAL A 168 -31.22 48.03 -33.71
CA VAL A 168 -31.30 48.35 -35.13
C VAL A 168 -30.31 49.50 -35.32
N GLU A 169 -29.17 49.24 -35.96
CA GLU A 169 -28.26 50.32 -36.34
C GLU A 169 -28.95 51.25 -37.36
N PRO A 170 -28.71 52.57 -37.28
CA PRO A 170 -29.28 53.57 -38.17
C PRO A 170 -28.74 53.52 -39.61
#